data_AF-A0A813EC21-F1
#
_entry.id   AF-A0A813EC21-F1
#
_cell.length_a   1.000
_cell.length_b   1.000
_cell.length_c   1.000
_cell.angle_alpha   90.00
_cell.angle_beta   90.00
_cell.angle_gamma   90.00
#
_symmetry.space_group_name_H-M   'P 1'
#
loop_
_entity.id
_entity.type
_entity.pdbx_description
1 polymer ?
#
loop_
_entity_poly.entity_id
_entity_poly.type
_entity_poly.pdbx_seq_one_letter_code
_entity_poly.pdbx_strand_id
1 'polypeptide(L)'
;MGQENEEEPSPLKEAPAPMVQELVRLLEERGLPGPTQLSSAECAEDFAVRLLAARRDSLEKALALATSDEDWRRDLNLSSYASKHDPREILGGVDPAVLQSIFPHFTQGQDREGRPVVYKTFGAALVISELVKSVSISDCAVVLVVVVVVAVVAVAVVVVAVAVVVV
;
A
#
# COMPACT_ATOMS: atom_id res chain seq x y z
N MET A 1 -26.16 -11.46 -22.67
CA MET A 1 -24.87 -10.76 -22.59
C MET A 1 -25.19 -9.35 -22.13
N GLY A 2 -25.16 -9.10 -20.82
CA GLY A 2 -25.31 -7.75 -20.27
C GLY A 2 -23.95 -7.07 -20.35
N GLN A 3 -23.86 -5.96 -21.08
CA GLN A 3 -22.72 -5.07 -20.96
C GLN A 3 -22.91 -4.34 -19.64
N GLU A 4 -22.22 -4.79 -18.60
CA GLU A 4 -22.03 -3.98 -17.40
C GLU A 4 -21.30 -2.72 -17.87
N ASN A 5 -21.95 -1.57 -17.72
CA ASN A 5 -21.29 -0.29 -17.92
C ASN A 5 -20.18 -0.21 -16.88
N GLU A 6 -18.95 -0.48 -17.30
CA GLU A 6 -17.76 -0.12 -16.53
C GLU A 6 -17.78 1.40 -16.38
N GLU A 7 -18.32 1.87 -15.25
CA GLU A 7 -18.21 3.26 -14.84
C GLU A 7 -16.72 3.56 -14.77
N GLU A 8 -16.22 4.31 -15.75
CA GLU A 8 -14.82 4.75 -15.77
C GLU A 8 -14.53 5.37 -14.39
N PRO A 9 -13.44 4.96 -13.73
CA PRO A 9 -13.11 5.47 -12.41
C PRO A 9 -13.02 7.00 -12.50
N SER A 10 -14.01 7.66 -11.91
CA SER A 10 -14.10 9.11 -11.89
C SER A 10 -12.77 9.67 -11.38
N PRO A 11 -12.19 10.68 -12.06
CA PRO A 11 -10.96 11.31 -11.62
C PRO A 11 -11.10 11.66 -10.13
N LEU A 12 -10.08 11.34 -9.34
CA LEU A 12 -10.07 11.56 -7.89
C LEU A 12 -10.61 12.97 -7.63
N LYS A 13 -11.81 13.04 -7.05
CA LYS A 13 -12.45 14.32 -6.74
C LYS A 13 -11.50 15.08 -5.84
N GLU A 14 -11.03 16.23 -6.30
CA GLU A 14 -10.14 17.08 -5.52
C GLU A 14 -10.84 17.46 -4.21
N ALA A 15 -10.15 17.20 -3.09
CA ALA A 15 -10.64 17.60 -1.79
C ALA A 15 -10.78 19.14 -1.74
N PRO A 16 -11.82 19.69 -1.09
CA PRO A 16 -11.99 21.14 -1.00
C PRO A 16 -10.76 21.80 -0.35
N ALA A 17 -10.22 22.86 -0.97
CA ALA A 17 -9.02 23.56 -0.49
C ALA A 17 -9.05 23.94 1.02
N PRO A 18 -10.18 24.40 1.61
CA PRO A 18 -10.23 24.69 3.05
C PRO A 18 -9.99 23.46 3.93
N MET A 19 -10.41 22.27 3.48
CA MET A 19 -10.24 21.03 4.24
C MET A 19 -8.80 20.54 4.17
N VAL A 20 -8.15 20.69 3.01
CA VAL A 20 -6.72 20.38 2.86
C VAL A 20 -5.91 21.26 3.81
N GLN A 21 -6.15 22.57 3.83
CA GLN A 21 -5.44 23.50 4.71
C GLN A 21 -5.68 23.19 6.20
N GLU A 22 -6.91 22.88 6.58
CA GLU A 22 -7.22 22.52 7.97
C GLU A 22 -6.53 21.21 8.38
N LEU A 23 -6.47 20.21 7.49
CA LEU A 23 -5.74 18.99 7.77
C LEU A 23 -4.23 19.23 7.87
N VAL A 24 -3.65 20.04 6.97
CA VAL A 24 -2.23 20.41 7.04
C VAL A 24 -1.90 21.05 8.39
N ARG A 25 -2.70 22.03 8.84
CA ARG A 25 -2.54 22.66 10.15
C ARG A 25 -2.57 21.63 11.29
N LEU A 26 -3.55 20.72 11.29
CA LEU A 26 -3.69 19.67 12.31
C LEU A 26 -2.52 18.67 12.30
N LEU A 27 -1.97 18.38 11.13
CA LEU A 27 -0.80 17.52 10.97
C LEU A 27 0.45 18.22 11.55
N GLU A 28 0.68 19.49 11.19
CA GLU A 28 1.80 20.29 11.72
C GLU A 28 1.76 20.42 13.25
N GLU A 29 0.58 20.68 13.83
CA GLU A 29 0.40 20.74 15.28
C GLU A 29 0.76 19.45 16.01
N ARG A 30 0.67 18.32 15.31
CA ARG A 30 1.04 16.99 15.82
C ARG A 30 2.44 16.55 15.41
N GLY A 31 3.18 17.36 14.65
CA GLY A 31 4.46 16.97 14.08
C GLY A 31 4.34 15.82 13.08
N LEU A 32 3.24 15.79 12.31
CA LEU A 32 2.94 14.80 11.29
C LEU A 32 3.06 15.41 9.87
N PRO A 33 3.39 14.59 8.87
CA PRO A 33 3.94 13.26 9.07
C PRO A 33 5.37 13.33 9.66
N GLY A 34 5.86 12.26 10.26
CA GLY A 34 7.20 12.25 10.84
C GLY A 34 8.30 12.56 9.81
N PRO A 35 9.53 12.90 10.25
CA PRO A 35 10.63 13.39 9.40
C PRO A 35 11.07 12.43 8.27
N THR A 36 10.55 11.21 8.24
CA THR A 36 10.90 10.18 7.26
C THR A 36 9.81 9.89 6.23
N GLN A 37 8.66 10.55 6.32
CA GLN A 37 7.52 10.27 5.46
C GLN A 37 7.43 11.20 4.25
N LEU A 38 7.86 12.47 4.38
CA LEU A 38 7.90 13.38 3.24
C LEU A 38 9.16 13.10 2.43
N SER A 39 8.96 12.50 1.26
CA SER A 39 10.01 12.51 0.24
C SER A 39 10.29 13.94 -0.20
N SER A 40 11.46 14.21 -0.77
CA SER A 40 11.74 15.52 -1.39
C SER A 40 10.77 15.88 -2.52
N ALA A 41 9.96 14.92 -2.99
CA ALA A 41 8.97 15.08 -4.05
C ALA A 41 7.53 15.21 -3.54
N GLU A 42 7.27 15.06 -2.24
CA GLU A 42 5.92 15.17 -1.67
C GLU A 42 5.87 16.30 -0.65
N CYS A 43 4.95 17.26 -0.81
CA CYS A 43 4.70 18.30 0.19
C CYS A 43 3.57 17.92 1.17
N ALA A 44 3.38 18.74 2.21
CA ALA A 44 2.36 18.50 3.23
C ALA A 44 0.93 18.52 2.64
N GLU A 45 0.70 19.37 1.64
CA GLU A 45 -0.58 19.46 0.93
C GLU A 45 -0.89 18.18 0.16
N ASP A 46 0.07 17.64 -0.60
CA ASP A 46 -0.07 16.38 -1.33
C ASP A 46 -0.42 15.23 -0.38
N PHE A 47 0.28 15.17 0.76
CA PHE A 47 0.03 14.18 1.80
C PHE A 47 -1.40 14.30 2.37
N ALA A 48 -1.84 15.52 2.69
CA ALA A 48 -3.19 15.79 3.18
C ALA A 48 -4.27 15.41 2.16
N VAL A 49 -4.08 15.72 0.88
CA VAL A 49 -4.99 15.34 -0.21
C VAL A 49 -5.16 13.82 -0.27
N ARG A 50 -4.07 13.05 -0.20
CA ARG A 50 -4.14 11.57 -0.20
C ARG A 50 -4.91 11.02 0.99
N LEU A 51 -4.69 11.57 2.18
CA LEU A 51 -5.38 11.14 3.40
C LEU A 51 -6.89 11.43 3.34
N LEU A 52 -7.27 12.62 2.87
CA LEU A 52 -8.67 13.01 2.69
C LEU A 52 -9.36 12.13 1.66
N ALA A 53 -8.74 11.93 0.49
CA ALA A 53 -9.25 11.02 -0.53
C ALA A 53 -9.45 9.60 0.01
N ALA A 54 -8.49 9.07 0.76
CA ALA A 54 -8.57 7.74 1.38
C ALA A 54 -9.67 7.61 2.44
N ARG A 55 -10.18 8.72 2.99
CA ARG A 55 -11.18 8.76 4.06
C ARG A 55 -12.45 9.52 3.70
N ARG A 56 -12.69 9.71 2.39
CA ARG A 56 -13.89 10.38 1.86
C ARG A 56 -14.10 11.75 2.50
N ASP A 57 -13.03 12.55 2.51
CA ASP A 57 -12.99 13.91 3.04
C ASP A 57 -13.30 14.03 4.56
N SER A 58 -13.19 12.96 5.33
CA SER A 58 -13.35 13.05 6.79
C SER A 58 -12.05 13.47 7.47
N LEU A 59 -11.97 14.72 7.94
CA LEU A 59 -10.80 15.27 8.66
C LEU A 59 -10.37 14.40 9.85
N GLU A 60 -11.31 14.02 10.70
CA GLU A 60 -11.06 13.18 11.88
C GLU A 60 -10.44 11.83 11.48
N LYS A 61 -11.03 11.14 10.48
CA LYS A 61 -10.54 9.84 10.03
C LYS A 61 -9.21 9.94 9.28
N ALA A 62 -9.00 11.01 8.53
CA ALA A 62 -7.74 11.29 7.85
C ALA A 62 -6.60 11.52 8.87
N LEU A 63 -6.86 12.30 9.91
CA LEU A 63 -5.92 12.54 11.00
C LEU A 63 -5.63 11.28 11.83
N ALA A 64 -6.67 10.49 12.11
CA ALA A 64 -6.53 9.19 12.76
C ALA A 64 -5.66 8.24 11.91
N LEU A 65 -5.89 8.18 10.59
CA LEU A 65 -5.07 7.41 9.66
C LEU A 65 -3.61 7.86 9.70
N ALA A 66 -3.33 9.17 9.62
CA ALA A 66 -1.97 9.70 9.67
C ALA A 66 -1.25 9.34 10.98
N THR A 67 -1.97 9.42 12.10
CA THR A 67 -1.43 9.07 13.43
C THR A 67 -1.08 7.58 13.49
N SER A 68 -2.01 6.70 13.10
CA SER A 68 -1.78 5.26 13.09
C SER A 68 -0.67 4.84 12.12
N ASP A 69 -0.54 5.52 10.98
CA ASP A 69 0.52 5.28 10.01
C ASP A 69 1.89 5.67 10.56
N GLU A 70 2.03 6.82 11.22
CA GLU A 70 3.27 7.22 11.89
C GLU A 70 3.64 6.27 13.04
N ASP A 71 2.67 5.89 13.88
CA ASP A 71 2.89 4.94 14.97
C ASP A 71 3.41 3.60 14.42
N TRP A 72 2.78 3.08 13.37
CA TRP A 72 3.21 1.85 12.70
C TRP A 72 4.63 1.95 12.11
N ARG A 73 4.96 3.10 11.49
CA ARG A 73 6.30 3.36 10.93
C ARG A 73 7.38 3.42 12.00
N ARG A 74 7.06 4.03 13.14
CA ARG A 74 7.94 4.11 14.30
C ARG A 74 8.17 2.73 14.93
N ASP A 75 7.10 1.95 15.11
CA ASP A 75 7.16 0.61 15.70
C ASP A 75 8.02 -0.35 14.85
N LEU A 76 7.94 -0.24 13.53
CA LEU A 76 8.79 -1.00 12.59
C LEU A 76 10.16 -0.36 12.33
N ASN A 77 10.43 0.81 12.90
CA ASN A 77 11.64 1.59 12.68
C ASN A 77 11.95 1.77 11.17
N LEU A 78 10.94 2.08 10.36
CA LEU A 78 11.08 2.16 8.89
C LEU A 78 12.09 3.24 8.44
N SER A 79 12.30 4.27 9.27
CA SER A 79 13.33 5.28 9.07
C SER A 79 14.73 4.69 8.90
N SER A 80 15.01 3.56 9.57
CA SER A 80 16.28 2.83 9.43
C SER A 80 16.48 2.17 8.08
N TYR A 81 15.44 1.99 7.27
CA TYR A 81 15.58 1.37 5.95
C TYR A 81 16.14 2.34 4.90
N ALA A 82 15.89 3.64 5.06
CA ALA A 82 16.40 4.65 4.13
C ALA A 82 17.93 4.77 4.14
N SER A 83 18.58 4.40 5.25
CA SER A 83 20.05 4.41 5.37
C SER A 83 20.73 3.10 4.95
N LYS A 84 19.96 2.05 4.62
CA LYS A 84 20.52 0.77 4.18
C LYS A 84 20.89 0.83 2.71
N HIS A 85 22.17 0.60 2.41
CA HIS A 85 22.67 0.56 1.04
C HIS A 85 22.60 -0.84 0.42
N ASP A 86 22.59 -1.88 1.25
CA ASP A 86 22.46 -3.26 0.81
C ASP A 86 21.02 -3.76 0.98
N PRO A 87 20.31 -4.12 -0.10
CA PRO A 87 18.96 -4.67 -0.02
C PRO A 87 18.84 -5.90 0.89
N ARG A 88 19.92 -6.68 1.06
CA ARG A 88 19.93 -7.84 1.97
C ARG A 88 19.71 -7.41 3.42
N GLU A 89 20.16 -6.22 3.83
CA GLU A 89 19.92 -5.71 5.18
C GLU A 89 18.44 -5.37 5.40
N ILE A 90 17.69 -5.08 4.33
CA ILE A 90 16.24 -4.88 4.37
C ILE A 90 15.53 -6.24 4.36
N LEU A 91 16.03 -7.18 3.55
CA LEU A 91 15.43 -8.52 3.36
C LEU A 91 15.89 -9.57 4.39
N GLY A 92 16.46 -9.17 5.53
CA GLY A 92 16.88 -10.11 6.59
C GLY A 92 18.00 -11.08 6.17
N GLY A 93 18.89 -10.65 5.27
CA GLY A 93 20.00 -11.45 4.73
C GLY A 93 19.65 -12.23 3.47
N VAL A 94 18.40 -12.20 3.02
CA VAL A 94 17.96 -12.88 1.79
C VAL A 94 18.48 -12.14 0.56
N ASP A 95 19.07 -12.89 -0.37
CA ASP A 95 19.50 -12.36 -1.66
C ASP A 95 18.28 -11.90 -2.49
N PRO A 96 18.20 -10.64 -2.92
CA PRO A 96 17.13 -10.15 -3.80
C PRO A 96 16.92 -11.01 -5.05
N ALA A 97 17.96 -11.63 -5.59
CA ALA A 97 17.85 -12.50 -6.77
C ALA A 97 16.98 -13.74 -6.49
N VAL A 98 17.03 -14.28 -5.27
CA VAL A 98 16.17 -15.39 -4.85
C VAL A 98 14.72 -14.94 -4.81
N LEU A 99 14.44 -13.80 -4.17
CA LEU A 99 13.11 -13.22 -4.13
C LEU A 99 12.57 -12.93 -5.52
N GLN A 100 13.39 -12.39 -6.42
CA GLN A 100 13.01 -12.08 -7.80
C GLN A 100 12.71 -13.34 -8.62
N SER A 101 13.41 -14.45 -8.35
CA SER A 101 13.16 -15.72 -9.04
C SER A 101 11.81 -16.35 -8.66
N ILE A 102 11.37 -16.13 -7.41
CA ILE A 102 10.11 -16.66 -6.86
C ILE A 102 8.95 -15.69 -7.06
N PHE A 103 9.21 -14.39 -7.01
CA PHE A 103 8.22 -13.33 -7.19
C PHE A 103 8.77 -12.26 -8.13
N PRO A 104 8.73 -12.50 -9.46
CA PRO A 104 9.24 -11.54 -10.43
C PRO A 104 8.46 -10.23 -10.38
N HIS A 105 9.16 -9.16 -10.02
CA HIS A 105 8.64 -7.79 -10.03
C HIS A 105 9.70 -6.81 -10.54
N PHE A 106 9.31 -5.83 -11.34
CA PHE A 106 10.24 -4.83 -11.86
C PHE A 106 9.50 -3.55 -12.21
N THR A 107 10.24 -2.44 -12.26
CA THR A 107 9.71 -1.15 -12.71
C THR A 107 10.23 -0.87 -14.11
N GLN A 108 9.36 -0.62 -15.07
CA GLN A 108 9.78 -0.33 -16.45
C GLN A 108 8.82 0.66 -17.13
N GLY A 109 9.38 1.79 -17.57
CA GLY A 109 8.64 2.80 -18.31
C GLY A 109 7.69 3.63 -17.45
N GLN A 110 6.88 4.43 -18.14
CA GLN A 110 5.85 5.29 -17.57
C GLN A 110 4.56 5.10 -18.36
N ASP A 111 3.42 5.31 -17.72
CA ASP A 111 2.13 5.36 -18.41
C ASP A 111 1.95 6.68 -19.18
N ARG A 112 0.76 6.89 -19.78
CA ARG A 112 0.45 8.11 -20.55
C ARG A 112 0.43 9.38 -19.71
N GLU A 113 0.36 9.25 -18.38
CA GLU A 113 0.32 10.35 -17.42
C GLU A 113 1.68 10.55 -16.74
N GLY A 114 2.72 9.83 -17.19
CA GLY A 114 4.08 9.91 -16.64
C GLY A 114 4.28 9.13 -15.35
N ARG A 115 3.30 8.31 -14.92
CA ARG A 115 3.40 7.54 -13.68
C ARG A 115 4.27 6.29 -13.87
N PRO A 116 5.12 5.93 -12.91
CA PRO A 116 5.97 4.75 -13.02
C PRO A 116 5.12 3.47 -13.09
N VAL A 117 5.45 2.59 -14.03
CA VAL A 117 4.77 1.29 -14.16
C VAL A 117 5.56 0.21 -13.44
N VAL A 118 4.91 -0.42 -12.45
CA VAL A 118 5.45 -1.56 -11.71
C VAL A 118 4.77 -2.84 -12.16
N TYR A 119 5.53 -3.75 -12.76
CA TYR A 119 5.08 -5.07 -13.17
C TYR A 119 5.28 -6.06 -12.03
N LYS A 120 4.26 -6.88 -11.76
CA LYS A 120 4.30 -7.97 -10.78
C LYS A 120 3.68 -9.22 -11.41
N THR A 121 4.36 -10.35 -11.34
CA THR A 121 3.89 -11.60 -11.97
C THR A 121 3.34 -12.55 -10.91
N PHE A 122 2.01 -12.69 -10.87
CA PHE A 122 1.30 -13.57 -9.91
C PHE A 122 0.88 -14.94 -10.50
N GLY A 123 1.33 -15.26 -11.71
CA GLY A 123 1.01 -16.52 -12.40
C GLY A 123 1.82 -17.72 -11.90
N ALA A 124 2.05 -18.71 -12.76
CA ALA A 124 2.79 -19.94 -12.44
C ALA A 124 4.23 -19.69 -11.90
N ALA A 125 4.77 -18.49 -12.10
CA ALA A 125 6.06 -18.09 -11.54
C ALA A 125 6.01 -17.83 -10.02
N LEU A 126 4.85 -17.45 -9.45
CA LEU A 126 4.70 -17.22 -8.02
C LEU A 126 4.41 -18.53 -7.28
N VAL A 127 5.44 -19.09 -6.66
CA VAL A 127 5.31 -20.28 -5.83
C VAL A 127 5.28 -19.87 -4.36
N ILE A 128 4.08 -19.66 -3.80
CA ILE A 128 3.86 -19.17 -2.42
C ILE A 128 4.61 -20.02 -1.39
N SER A 129 4.64 -21.34 -1.55
CA SER A 129 5.35 -22.23 -0.63
C SER A 129 6.85 -22.00 -0.62
N GLU A 130 7.46 -21.67 -1.76
CA GLU A 130 8.88 -21.35 -1.84
C GLU A 130 9.18 -19.96 -1.30
N LEU A 131 8.27 -19.01 -1.52
CA LEU A 131 8.36 -17.67 -0.96
C LEU A 131 8.40 -17.74 0.58
N VAL A 132 7.43 -18.42 1.18
CA VAL A 132 7.32 -18.56 2.65
C VAL A 132 8.53 -19.28 3.27
N LYS A 133 9.18 -20.19 2.54
CA LYS A 133 10.43 -20.84 2.99
C LYS A 133 11.65 -19.92 2.90
N SER A 134 11.68 -19.06 1.88
CA SER A 134 12.86 -18.26 1.53
C SER A 134 12.90 -16.92 2.27
N VAL A 135 11.74 -16.40 2.71
CA VAL A 135 11.64 -15.19 3.52
C VAL A 135 10.94 -15.52 4.82
N SER A 136 11.57 -15.19 5.95
CA SER A 136 10.96 -15.35 7.27
C SER A 136 9.69 -14.49 7.34
N ILE A 137 8.57 -15.12 7.72
CA ILE A 137 7.27 -14.45 7.88
C ILE A 137 7.37 -13.31 8.91
N SER A 138 8.29 -13.43 9.88
CA SER A 138 8.57 -12.43 10.90
C SER A 138 9.28 -11.19 10.35
N ASP A 139 10.03 -11.30 9.25
CA ASP A 139 10.72 -10.18 8.59
C ASP A 139 9.90 -9.56 7.44
N CYS A 140 8.77 -10.17 7.09
CA CYS A 140 7.89 -9.76 5.98
C CYS A 140 6.41 -9.63 6.39
N ALA A 141 6.13 -9.46 7.70
CA ALA A 141 4.78 -9.46 8.29
C ALA A 141 3.77 -8.54 7.59
N VAL A 142 4.24 -7.45 6.96
CA VAL A 142 3.41 -6.48 6.24
C VAL A 142 2.83 -7.05 4.93
N VAL A 143 3.58 -7.89 4.21
CA VAL A 143 3.16 -8.43 2.90
C VAL A 143 2.18 -9.58 3.06
N LEU A 144 2.35 -10.41 4.09
CA LEU A 144 1.53 -11.62 4.26
C LEU A 144 0.13 -11.33 4.84
N VAL A 145 -0.01 -10.33 5.72
CA VAL A 145 -1.35 -9.94 6.25
C VAL A 145 -2.27 -9.53 5.10
N VAL A 146 -1.76 -8.77 4.13
CA VAL A 146 -2.57 -8.36 2.96
C VAL A 146 -2.93 -9.57 2.10
N VAL A 147 -1.98 -10.47 1.80
CA VAL A 147 -2.24 -11.64 0.94
C VAL A 147 -3.19 -12.64 1.61
N VAL A 148 -3.02 -12.91 2.90
CA VAL A 148 -3.87 -13.85 3.65
C VAL A 148 -5.28 -13.28 3.83
N VAL A 149 -5.41 -11.98 4.16
CA VAL A 149 -6.74 -11.36 4.28
C VAL A 149 -7.47 -11.37 2.93
N VAL A 150 -6.79 -11.05 1.83
CA VAL A 150 -7.39 -11.11 0.49
C VAL A 150 -7.82 -12.55 0.13
N ALA A 151 -6.99 -13.55 0.41
CA ALA A 151 -7.32 -14.95 0.13
C ALA A 151 -8.50 -15.45 0.96
N VAL A 152 -8.55 -15.11 2.26
CA VAL A 152 -9.64 -15.51 3.16
C VAL A 152 -10.95 -14.83 2.77
N VAL A 153 -10.92 -13.55 2.41
CA VAL A 153 -12.11 -12.82 1.94
C VAL A 153 -12.61 -13.40 0.62
N ALA A 154 -11.72 -13.70 -0.33
CA ALA A 154 -12.12 -14.31 -1.61
C ALA A 154 -12.81 -15.67 -1.42
N VAL A 155 -12.27 -16.52 -0.54
CA VAL A 155 -12.89 -17.82 -0.21
C VAL A 155 -14.25 -17.63 0.48
N ALA A 156 -14.36 -16.70 1.43
CA ALA A 156 -15.62 -16.43 2.12
C ALA A 156 -16.71 -15.94 1.15
N VAL A 157 -16.37 -15.05 0.21
CA VAL A 157 -17.31 -14.56 -0.80
C VAL A 157 -17.79 -15.69 -1.72
N VAL A 158 -16.89 -16.59 -2.14
CA VAL A 158 -17.27 -17.75 -2.97
C VAL A 158 -18.19 -18.70 -2.19
N VAL A 159 -17.91 -18.97 -0.92
CA VAL A 159 -18.75 -19.85 -0.08
C VAL A 159 -20.15 -19.25 0.11
N VAL A 160 -20.25 -17.94 0.36
CA VAL A 160 -21.55 -17.26 0.49
C VAL A 160 -22.31 -17.24 -0.84
N ALA A 161 -21.64 -16.98 -1.97
CA ALA A 161 -22.26 -17.00 -3.28
C ALA A 161 -22.81 -18.39 -3.65
N VAL A 162 -22.05 -19.46 -3.35
CA VAL A 162 -22.51 -20.84 -3.57
C VAL A 162 -23.69 -21.17 -2.64
N ALA A 163 -23.67 -20.74 -1.39
CA ALA A 163 -24.78 -20.97 -0.46
C ALA A 163 -26.08 -20.28 -0.90
N VAL A 164 -26.01 -19.08 -1.48
CA VAL A 164 -27.18 -18.33 -1.96
C VAL A 164 -27.78 -18.95 -3.24
N VAL A 165 -26.96 -19.59 -4.08
CA VAL A 165 -27.45 -20.25 -5.33
C VAL A 165 -28.13 -21.60 -5.05
N VAL A 166 -27.90 -22.19 -3.87
CA VAL A 166 -28.41 -23.53 -3.50
C VAL A 166 -29.70 -23.45 -2.65
N VAL A 167 -30.22 -22.25 -2.36
CA VAL A 167 -31.47 -21.99 -1.63
C VAL A 167 -32.52 -21.42 -2.57
#